data_AF-A0A9E0T3K3-F1
#
_entry.id   AF-A0A9E0T3K3-F1
#
_cell.length_a   1.000
_cell.length_b   1.000
_cell.length_c   1.000
_cell.angle_alpha   90.00
_cell.angle_beta   90.00
_cell.angle_gamma   90.00
#
_symmetry.space_group_name_H-M   'P 1'
#
loop_
_entity.id
_entity.type
_entity.pdbx_description
1 polymer ?
#
loop_
_entity_poly.entity_id
_entity_poly.type
_entity_poly.pdbx_seq_one_letter_code
_entity_poly.pdbx_strand_id
1 'polypeptide(L)'
;MNRLLVAALSLSLLVAPCAARRMSTVDPDVPPGAQLVGQWTPTSAQMGGKDFPVAGFNGATLAMTERTYAFGNDRGSYTITYTGTPARMDIHGEQGPNAGKTIPALYLLSGNALTVSYQLGPGVRPKDFDSPAGSQILVVHYQRTR
;
A
#
# COMPACT_ATOMS: atom_id res chain seq x y z
N MET A 1 -67.68 41.15 1.95
CA MET A 1 -66.61 41.78 1.14
C MET A 1 -65.35 40.95 1.30
N ASN A 2 -64.83 40.41 0.18
CA ASN A 2 -63.45 40.00 -0.18
C ASN A 2 -62.43 39.59 0.90
N ARG A 3 -61.50 38.65 0.72
CA ARG A 3 -61.19 37.58 -0.25
C ARG A 3 -59.91 36.91 0.32
N LEU A 4 -59.78 35.60 0.07
CA LEU A 4 -58.58 34.74 0.15
C LEU A 4 -57.22 35.37 -0.27
N LEU A 5 -56.12 34.86 0.33
CA LEU A 5 -54.81 34.41 -0.26
C LEU A 5 -53.61 34.73 0.67
N VAL A 6 -52.93 33.71 1.24
CA VAL A 6 -51.65 33.07 0.81
C VAL A 6 -50.38 33.88 1.15
N ALA A 7 -49.46 33.27 1.91
CA ALA A 7 -48.10 32.96 1.46
C ALA A 7 -47.25 32.41 2.62
N ALA A 8 -46.77 31.18 2.43
CA ALA A 8 -45.75 30.55 3.25
C ALA A 8 -44.39 31.23 3.02
N LEU A 9 -43.61 31.39 4.09
CA LEU A 9 -42.19 31.74 4.01
C LEU A 9 -41.39 30.65 4.74
N SER A 10 -40.97 29.68 3.95
CA SER A 10 -40.02 28.63 4.27
C SER A 10 -38.63 29.25 4.42
N LEU A 11 -38.09 29.23 5.64
CA LEU A 11 -36.71 29.61 5.93
C LEU A 11 -35.80 28.40 5.71
N SER A 12 -35.31 28.24 4.49
CA SER A 12 -34.34 27.20 4.14
C SER A 12 -32.95 27.58 4.66
N LEU A 13 -32.50 26.92 5.72
CA LEU A 13 -31.14 27.03 6.24
C LEU A 13 -30.20 26.24 5.30
N LEU A 14 -29.50 26.94 4.39
CA LEU A 14 -28.42 26.38 3.58
C LEU A 14 -27.22 26.10 4.49
N VAL A 15 -27.13 24.87 4.99
CA VAL A 15 -25.87 24.34 5.54
C VAL A 15 -24.94 24.13 4.38
N ALA A 16 -23.98 25.03 4.20
CA ALA A 16 -22.89 24.85 3.25
C ALA A 16 -22.15 23.54 3.60
N PRO A 17 -22.04 22.56 2.68
CA PRO A 17 -21.16 21.44 2.92
C PRO A 17 -19.74 22.00 2.95
N CYS A 18 -19.14 21.99 4.14
CA CYS A 18 -17.69 22.09 4.28
C CYS A 18 -17.14 20.88 3.53
N ALA A 19 -16.79 21.08 2.25
CA ALA A 19 -16.14 20.06 1.46
C ALA A 19 -14.81 19.79 2.17
N ALA A 20 -14.79 18.73 2.97
CA ALA A 20 -13.57 18.17 3.52
C ALA A 20 -12.68 17.88 2.32
N ARG A 21 -11.72 18.76 2.09
CA ARG A 21 -10.68 18.59 1.07
C ARG A 21 -10.04 17.24 1.40
N ARG A 22 -10.28 16.22 0.56
CA ARG A 22 -9.51 14.99 0.62
C ARG A 22 -8.06 15.42 0.45
N MET A 23 -7.31 15.38 1.53
CA MET A 23 -5.87 15.55 1.48
C MET A 23 -5.33 14.26 0.88
N SER A 24 -5.33 14.18 -0.46
CA SER A 24 -4.52 13.19 -1.15
C SER A 24 -3.07 13.55 -0.84
N THR A 25 -2.45 12.86 0.12
CA THR A 25 -1.05 13.07 0.50
C THR A 25 -0.08 12.37 -0.45
N VAL A 26 -0.45 12.22 -1.72
CA VAL A 26 0.48 11.74 -2.73
C VAL A 26 1.17 12.97 -3.30
N ASP A 27 2.43 13.15 -2.93
CA ASP A 27 3.31 14.15 -3.54
C ASP A 27 3.32 13.91 -5.07
N PRO A 28 2.83 14.86 -5.89
CA PRO A 28 2.64 14.64 -7.33
C PRO A 28 3.95 14.40 -8.09
N ASP A 29 5.10 14.66 -7.45
CA ASP A 29 6.42 14.57 -8.07
C ASP A 29 7.16 13.25 -7.83
N VAL A 30 6.59 12.31 -7.06
CA VAL A 30 7.15 10.95 -6.98
C VAL A 30 6.57 10.10 -8.12
N PRO A 31 7.38 9.65 -9.09
CA PRO A 31 6.88 8.94 -10.25
C PRO A 31 6.15 7.65 -9.83
N PRO A 32 5.08 7.26 -10.57
CA PRO A 32 4.41 5.98 -10.38
C PRO A 32 5.40 4.81 -10.41
N GLY A 33 5.04 3.67 -9.80
CA GLY A 33 5.92 2.50 -9.70
C GLY A 33 6.14 1.74 -11.00
N ALA A 34 6.27 2.42 -12.15
CA ALA A 34 6.48 1.85 -13.47
C ALA A 34 7.64 0.83 -13.50
N GLN A 35 8.72 1.10 -12.78
CA GLN A 35 9.86 0.18 -12.66
C GLN A 35 9.53 -1.14 -11.92
N LEU A 36 8.50 -1.14 -11.08
CA LEU A 36 8.04 -2.30 -10.31
C LEU A 36 6.94 -3.09 -11.04
N VAL A 37 6.37 -2.57 -12.13
CA VAL A 37 5.34 -3.26 -12.92
C VAL A 37 5.85 -4.61 -13.39
N GLY A 38 5.15 -5.70 -13.07
CA GLY A 38 5.55 -7.05 -13.49
C GLY A 38 4.96 -8.15 -12.62
N GLN A 39 5.39 -9.39 -12.90
CA GLN A 39 5.09 -10.57 -12.09
C GLN A 39 6.35 -11.04 -11.36
N TRP A 40 6.26 -11.13 -10.05
CA TRP A 40 7.38 -11.35 -9.15
C TRP A 40 7.16 -12.64 -8.34
N THR A 41 8.03 -13.63 -8.53
CA THR A 41 7.97 -14.90 -7.80
C THR A 41 8.87 -14.82 -6.57
N PRO A 42 8.36 -15.11 -5.36
CA PRO A 42 9.20 -15.18 -4.17
C PRO A 42 10.27 -16.28 -4.32
N THR A 43 11.53 -15.95 -4.06
CA THR A 43 12.66 -16.90 -4.09
C THR A 43 13.17 -17.24 -2.70
N SER A 44 13.10 -16.31 -1.77
CA SER A 44 13.38 -16.53 -0.34
C SER A 44 12.66 -15.48 0.51
N ALA A 45 12.45 -15.78 1.80
CA ALA A 45 11.92 -14.81 2.74
C ALA A 45 12.44 -15.06 4.16
N GLN A 46 12.42 -14.02 4.98
CA GLN A 46 12.79 -14.06 6.40
C GLN A 46 11.79 -13.26 7.24
N MET A 47 11.47 -13.78 8.42
CA MET A 47 10.64 -13.09 9.42
C MET A 47 11.13 -13.40 10.83
N GLY A 48 11.27 -12.37 11.66
CA GLY A 48 11.64 -12.52 13.07
C GLY A 48 12.98 -13.20 13.28
N GLY A 49 13.97 -12.96 12.42
CA GLY A 49 15.31 -13.55 12.49
C GLY A 49 15.40 -15.00 12.02
N LYS A 50 14.38 -15.49 11.33
CA LYS A 50 14.29 -16.88 10.85
C LYS A 50 13.89 -16.92 9.39
N ASP A 51 14.30 -17.98 8.70
CA ASP A 51 13.80 -18.26 7.36
C ASP A 51 12.28 -18.45 7.41
N PHE A 52 11.59 -17.78 6.48
CA PHE A 52 10.19 -17.96 6.19
C PHE A 52 10.08 -18.74 4.87
N PRO A 53 9.77 -20.05 4.89
CA PRO A 53 9.77 -20.85 3.68
C PRO A 53 8.77 -20.31 2.64
N VAL A 54 9.20 -20.15 1.40
CA VAL A 54 8.36 -19.62 0.31
C VAL A 54 7.12 -20.49 0.02
N ALA A 55 7.16 -21.78 0.40
CA ALA A 55 5.99 -22.65 0.37
C ALA A 55 4.82 -22.12 1.21
N GLY A 56 5.10 -21.34 2.26
CA GLY A 56 4.09 -20.64 3.06
C GLY A 56 3.28 -19.59 2.29
N PHE A 57 3.75 -19.20 1.09
CA PHE A 57 3.00 -18.33 0.19
C PHE A 57 2.03 -19.08 -0.73
N ASN A 58 1.92 -20.41 -0.62
CA ASN A 58 0.99 -21.24 -1.40
C ASN A 58 1.09 -21.03 -2.92
N GLY A 59 2.31 -20.81 -3.43
CA GLY A 59 2.56 -20.58 -4.86
C GLY A 59 2.13 -19.21 -5.38
N ALA A 60 1.75 -18.27 -4.51
CA ALA A 60 1.37 -16.92 -4.92
C ALA A 60 2.57 -16.18 -5.55
N THR A 61 2.28 -15.44 -6.63
CA THR A 61 3.18 -14.45 -7.21
C THR A 61 2.70 -13.05 -6.85
N LEU A 62 3.64 -12.11 -6.74
CA LEU A 62 3.34 -10.70 -6.57
C LEU A 62 3.17 -10.07 -7.96
N ALA A 63 1.92 -9.76 -8.30
CA ALA A 63 1.57 -8.99 -9.49
C ALA A 63 1.58 -7.50 -9.12
N MET A 64 2.36 -6.69 -9.82
CA MET A 64 2.37 -5.23 -9.62
C MET A 64 2.02 -4.51 -10.91
N THR A 65 1.14 -3.53 -10.81
CA THR A 65 0.97 -2.46 -11.80
C THR A 65 1.69 -1.20 -11.29
N GLU A 66 1.53 -0.06 -11.97
CA GLU A 66 2.12 1.21 -11.52
C GLU A 66 1.59 1.69 -10.16
N ARG A 67 0.41 1.19 -9.73
CA ARG A 67 -0.29 1.66 -8.53
C ARG A 67 -0.88 0.56 -7.66
N THR A 68 -1.04 -0.65 -8.19
CA THR A 68 -1.73 -1.74 -7.50
C THR A 68 -0.87 -2.97 -7.37
N TYR A 69 -1.18 -3.79 -6.36
CA TYR A 69 -0.60 -5.11 -6.19
C TYR A 69 -1.69 -6.18 -6.01
N ALA A 70 -1.33 -7.42 -6.35
CA ALA A 70 -2.06 -8.60 -5.94
C ALA A 70 -1.08 -9.71 -5.55
N PHE A 71 -1.36 -10.40 -4.44
CA PHE A 71 -0.58 -11.54 -3.94
C PHE A 71 -1.52 -12.57 -3.31
N GLY A 72 -1.80 -13.66 -4.02
CA GLY A 72 -2.81 -14.64 -3.58
C GLY A 72 -4.19 -13.99 -3.43
N ASN A 73 -4.74 -13.97 -2.21
CA ASN A 73 -6.00 -13.29 -1.88
C ASN A 73 -5.82 -11.87 -1.31
N ASP A 74 -4.59 -11.38 -1.14
CA ASP A 74 -4.28 -10.01 -0.72
C ASP A 74 -4.22 -9.09 -1.95
N ARG A 75 -4.91 -7.96 -1.88
CA ARG A 75 -4.93 -6.96 -2.95
C ARG A 75 -4.98 -5.56 -2.37
N GLY A 76 -4.42 -4.62 -3.13
CA GLY A 76 -4.58 -3.20 -2.82
C GLY A 76 -3.72 -2.32 -3.70
N SER A 77 -3.36 -1.17 -3.14
CA SER A 77 -2.54 -0.16 -3.79
C SER A 77 -1.22 0.03 -3.09
N TYR A 78 -0.29 0.75 -3.73
CA TYR A 78 0.93 1.18 -3.10
C TYR A 78 1.36 2.55 -3.61
N THR A 79 2.13 3.25 -2.78
CA THR A 79 2.67 4.58 -3.10
C THR A 79 4.17 4.56 -2.87
N ILE A 80 4.97 4.95 -3.87
CA ILE A 80 6.40 5.21 -3.65
C ILE A 80 6.51 6.53 -2.89
N THR A 81 7.25 6.54 -1.79
CA THR A 81 7.40 7.73 -0.92
C THR A 81 8.81 8.30 -0.92
N TYR A 82 9.80 7.54 -1.42
CA TYR A 82 11.19 8.00 -1.59
C TYR A 82 11.93 7.07 -2.55
N THR A 83 12.71 7.60 -3.48
CA THR A 83 13.46 6.83 -4.50
C THR A 83 14.97 6.76 -4.24
N GLY A 84 15.46 7.35 -3.15
CA GLY A 84 16.88 7.27 -2.76
C GLY A 84 17.25 5.92 -2.15
N THR A 85 18.33 5.88 -1.38
CA THR A 85 18.84 4.62 -0.79
C THR A 85 18.73 4.67 0.75
N PRO A 86 17.92 3.81 1.38
CA PRO A 86 17.01 2.83 0.78
C PRO A 86 15.72 3.47 0.24
N ALA A 87 15.17 2.90 -0.85
CA ALA A 87 13.93 3.37 -1.45
C ALA A 87 12.73 2.90 -0.62
N ARG A 88 11.65 3.68 -0.62
CA ARG A 88 10.53 3.56 0.33
C ARG A 88 9.20 3.55 -0.40
N MET A 89 8.28 2.71 0.07
CA MET A 89 6.89 2.70 -0.38
C MET A 89 5.94 2.34 0.75
N ASP A 90 4.70 2.79 0.67
CA ASP A 90 3.62 2.35 1.54
C ASP A 90 2.71 1.41 0.76
N ILE A 91 2.39 0.28 1.37
CA ILE A 91 1.42 -0.69 0.83
C ILE A 91 0.09 -0.46 1.54
N HIS A 92 -0.98 -0.28 0.78
CA HIS A 92 -2.32 -0.03 1.29
C HIS A 92 -3.18 -1.26 0.97
N GLY A 93 -3.43 -2.08 1.98
CA GLY A 93 -4.24 -3.29 1.82
C GLY A 93 -5.72 -2.96 1.72
N GLU A 94 -6.38 -3.46 0.68
CA GLU A 94 -7.79 -3.20 0.39
C GLU A 94 -8.64 -4.47 0.55
N GLN A 95 -8.06 -5.65 0.27
CA GLN A 95 -8.72 -6.95 0.41
C GLN A 95 -7.75 -7.98 0.99
N GLY A 96 -8.29 -9.01 1.65
CA GLY A 96 -7.48 -10.11 2.21
C GLY A 96 -6.93 -9.80 3.60
N PRO A 97 -5.88 -10.51 4.05
CA PRO A 97 -5.37 -10.44 5.42
C PRO A 97 -4.87 -9.05 5.88
N ASN A 98 -4.57 -8.18 4.92
CA ASN A 98 -4.06 -6.82 5.17
C ASN A 98 -5.08 -5.72 4.89
N ALA A 99 -6.35 -6.05 4.64
CA ALA A 99 -7.40 -5.07 4.39
C ALA A 99 -7.47 -4.01 5.51
N GLY A 100 -7.50 -2.74 5.11
CA GLY A 100 -7.54 -1.57 6.00
C GLY A 100 -6.20 -1.19 6.63
N LYS A 101 -5.10 -1.91 6.34
CA LYS A 101 -3.77 -1.58 6.85
C LYS A 101 -2.98 -0.73 5.85
N THR A 102 -2.16 0.17 6.39
CA THR A 102 -1.01 0.72 5.67
C THR A 102 0.25 0.08 6.23
N ILE A 103 1.04 -0.55 5.37
CA ILE A 103 2.26 -1.29 5.70
C ILE A 103 3.46 -0.49 5.16
N PRO A 104 4.26 0.14 6.03
CA PRO A 104 5.48 0.81 5.60
C PRO A 104 6.53 -0.19 5.13
N ALA A 105 7.12 0.05 3.96
CA ALA A 105 8.10 -0.86 3.37
C ALA A 105 9.34 -0.17 2.78
N LEU A 106 10.44 -0.90 2.72
CA LEU A 106 11.58 -0.57 1.85
C LEU A 106 11.56 -1.45 0.61
N TYR A 107 12.08 -0.95 -0.50
CA TYR A 107 12.34 -1.79 -1.68
C TYR A 107 13.72 -1.54 -2.27
N LEU A 108 14.29 -2.59 -2.84
CA LEU A 108 15.51 -2.55 -3.64
C LEU A 108 15.24 -3.28 -4.94
N LEU A 109 15.35 -2.57 -6.06
CA LEU A 109 15.21 -3.11 -7.40
C LEU A 109 16.57 -3.15 -8.09
N SER A 110 16.99 -4.32 -8.56
CA SER A 110 18.21 -4.51 -9.35
C SER A 110 17.92 -5.44 -10.52
N GLY A 111 17.66 -4.86 -11.70
CA GLY A 111 17.23 -5.60 -12.89
C GLY A 111 15.95 -6.40 -12.64
N ASN A 112 16.07 -7.72 -12.62
CA ASN A 112 14.97 -8.66 -12.38
C ASN A 112 14.90 -9.18 -10.94
N ALA A 113 15.72 -8.65 -10.02
CA ALA A 113 15.63 -8.94 -8.60
C ALA A 113 14.93 -7.79 -7.87
N LEU A 114 13.94 -8.12 -7.06
CA LEU A 114 13.26 -7.18 -6.17
C LEU A 114 13.38 -7.71 -4.74
N THR A 115 13.85 -6.89 -3.82
CA THR A 115 13.77 -7.18 -2.38
C THR A 115 12.83 -6.19 -1.73
N VAL A 116 11.92 -6.67 -0.89
CA VAL A 116 11.00 -5.81 -0.14
C VAL A 116 11.06 -6.16 1.33
N SER A 117 11.18 -5.15 2.18
CA SER A 117 11.13 -5.27 3.64
C SER A 117 9.85 -4.62 4.15
N TYR A 118 8.90 -5.42 4.63
CA TYR A 118 7.57 -5.00 5.07
C TYR A 118 7.48 -4.98 6.59
N GLN A 119 7.01 -3.87 7.18
CA GLN A 119 6.61 -3.84 8.59
C GLN A 119 5.16 -4.36 8.73
N LEU A 120 4.98 -5.68 8.93
CA LEU A 120 3.65 -6.29 9.03
C LEU A 120 3.02 -6.13 10.43
N GLY A 121 3.84 -5.78 11.42
CA GLY A 121 3.42 -5.55 12.79
C GLY A 121 3.23 -4.08 13.16
N PRO A 122 2.98 -3.78 14.44
CA PRO A 122 3.10 -2.42 14.94
C PRO A 122 4.57 -1.99 14.85
N GLY A 123 4.80 -0.79 14.33
CA GLY A 123 6.15 -0.23 14.30
C GLY A 123 6.34 0.82 13.22
N VAL A 124 7.58 1.28 13.11
CA VAL A 124 7.99 2.21 12.05
C VAL A 124 8.53 1.43 10.85
N ARG A 125 8.69 2.14 9.73
CA ARG A 125 9.32 1.61 8.50
C ARG A 125 10.67 0.96 8.82
N PRO A 126 10.99 -0.20 8.20
CA PRO A 126 12.32 -0.79 8.31
C PRO A 126 13.40 0.21 7.89
N LYS A 127 14.60 0.07 8.46
CA LYS A 127 15.76 0.93 8.14
C LYS A 127 16.70 0.29 7.12
N ASP A 128 16.61 -1.03 6.99
CA ASP A 128 17.42 -1.91 6.17
C ASP A 128 16.58 -3.11 5.69
N PHE A 129 17.22 -4.00 4.95
CA PHE A 129 16.62 -5.24 4.44
C PHE A 129 16.90 -6.42 5.38
N ASP A 130 16.85 -6.17 6.69
CA ASP A 130 17.03 -7.20 7.71
C ASP A 130 15.71 -7.53 8.41
N SER A 131 15.62 -8.74 8.96
CA SER A 131 14.50 -9.18 9.80
C SER A 131 15.02 -9.53 11.18
N PRO A 132 15.12 -8.57 12.12
CA PRO A 132 15.64 -8.83 13.46
C PRO A 132 14.83 -9.88 14.21
N ALA A 133 15.48 -10.61 15.12
CA ALA A 133 14.86 -11.64 15.94
C ALA A 133 13.61 -11.10 16.68
N GLY A 134 12.48 -11.80 16.56
CA GLY A 134 11.22 -11.41 17.19
C GLY A 134 10.49 -10.21 16.55
N SER A 135 11.05 -9.59 15.51
CA SER A 135 10.36 -8.55 14.76
C SER A 135 9.24 -9.12 13.88
N GLN A 136 8.28 -8.29 13.52
CA GLN A 136 7.27 -8.58 12.50
C GLN A 136 7.64 -7.96 11.15
N ILE A 137 8.95 -7.82 10.90
CA ILE A 137 9.49 -7.37 9.62
C ILE A 137 9.64 -8.59 8.72
N LEU A 138 8.90 -8.62 7.62
CA LEU A 138 9.04 -9.63 6.57
C LEU A 138 9.97 -9.10 5.49
N VAL A 139 11.09 -9.76 5.26
CA VAL A 139 11.94 -9.50 4.09
C VAL A 139 11.65 -10.57 3.06
N VAL A 140 11.30 -10.19 1.84
CA VAL A 140 11.09 -11.13 0.74
C VAL A 140 11.98 -10.74 -0.44
N HIS A 141 12.66 -11.73 -0.98
CA HIS A 141 13.36 -11.62 -2.25
C HIS A 141 12.49 -12.22 -3.34
N TYR A 142 12.39 -11.51 -4.46
CA TYR A 142 11.60 -11.89 -5.61
C TYR A 142 12.44 -11.88 -6.88
N GLN A 143 12.05 -12.74 -7.81
CA GLN A 143 12.56 -12.77 -9.18
C GLN A 143 11.43 -12.40 -10.14
N ARG A 144 11.69 -11.45 -11.06
CA ARG A 144 10.77 -11.10 -12.13
C ARG A 144 10.65 -12.26 -13.11
N THR A 145 9.41 -12.62 -13.47
CA THR A 145 9.11 -13.69 -14.43
C THR A 145 8.38 -13.21 -15.68
N ARG A 146 7.66 -12.08 -15.60
CA ARG A 146 7.00 -11.39 -16.71
C ARG A 146 6.97 -9.89 -16.49
#